data_AF-A0A352L7V1-F1
#
_entry.id   AF-A0A352L7V1-F1
#
_cell.length_a   1.000
_cell.length_b   1.000
_cell.length_c   1.000
_cell.angle_alpha   90.00
_cell.angle_beta   90.00
_cell.angle_gamma   90.00
#
_symmetry.space_group_name_H-M   'P 1'
#
loop_
_entity.id
_entity.type
_entity.pdbx_description
1 polymer ?
#
loop_
_entity_poly.entity_id
_entity_poly.type
_entity_poly.pdbx_seq_one_letter_code
_entity_poly.pdbx_strand_id
1 'polypeptide(L)'
;MWKSLAGSPWLVPAILLGLVGTAAILRRRQPRIYRDLSQRLRQCVAPLILVYGAGAVSLAVWGLQRRCPDVGLLQRMYEAIQLLLFNMEADVVTANWQLKTAAVLSILLTLTVAGGGILLWFHESWQTLALRGTRGHVVVCGLGSVGSQVLRDLLERRDGWQLVAIDSDADSQMYSWATEMGVLTLKGDVSRADILRRARVSAASEIFIVTGRDVVNVECLVHVRASCLSASRASSRGRTVRCYVHLRDQKLMEVLSSHNSQLEHHGKEHFFDVVAFSAASLSAQRTLEQITRIW
;
A
#
# COMPACT_ATOMS: atom_id res chain seq x y z
N MET A 1 -5.05 14.10 40.52
CA MET A 1 -4.10 14.02 39.38
C MET A 1 -4.74 13.71 38.01
N TRP A 2 -5.97 13.17 37.91
CA TRP A 2 -6.62 12.85 36.61
C TRP A 2 -7.43 13.97 35.95
N LYS A 3 -7.75 15.07 36.67
CA LYS A 3 -8.56 16.18 36.13
C LYS A 3 -7.78 17.17 35.23
N SER A 4 -6.45 17.07 35.16
CA SER A 4 -5.61 18.03 34.40
C SER A 4 -5.26 17.58 32.97
N LEU A 5 -5.52 16.33 32.60
CA LEU A 5 -5.09 15.77 31.30
C LEU A 5 -6.22 15.73 30.24
N ALA A 6 -7.46 16.03 30.62
CA ALA A 6 -8.62 15.99 29.73
C ALA A 6 -8.80 17.26 28.86
N GLY A 7 -7.91 18.26 28.99
CA GLY A 7 -8.07 19.58 28.36
C GLY A 7 -7.33 19.82 27.05
N SER A 8 -6.50 18.89 26.57
CA SER A 8 -5.73 19.09 25.33
C SER A 8 -6.37 18.36 24.13
N PRO A 9 -7.06 19.06 23.21
CA PRO A 9 -7.69 18.47 22.02
C PRO A 9 -6.71 17.81 21.04
N TRP A 10 -5.40 17.92 21.29
CA TRP A 10 -4.31 17.38 20.47
C TRP A 10 -3.87 15.96 20.84
N LEU A 11 -4.25 15.45 22.03
CA LEU A 11 -3.83 14.13 22.51
C LEU A 11 -4.48 12.98 21.72
N VAL A 12 -5.78 13.07 21.43
CA VAL A 12 -6.50 12.04 20.67
C VAL A 12 -5.99 11.93 19.22
N PRO A 13 -5.79 13.05 18.48
CA PRO A 13 -5.09 13.02 17.19
C PRO A 13 -3.68 12.44 17.26
N ALA A 14 -2.90 12.77 18.31
CA ALA A 14 -1.52 12.29 18.45
C ALA A 14 -1.44 10.78 18.71
N ILE A 15 -2.36 10.22 19.49
CA ILE A 15 -2.45 8.77 19.73
C ILE A 15 -2.90 8.05 18.46
N LEU A 16 -3.88 8.60 17.72
CA LEU A 16 -4.30 8.07 16.42
C LEU A 16 -3.16 8.12 15.39
N LEU A 17 -2.42 9.23 15.33
CA LEU A 17 -1.21 9.38 14.50
C LEU A 17 -0.10 8.40 14.91
N GLY A 18 0.05 8.12 16.21
CA GLY A 18 1.01 7.15 16.75
C GLY A 18 0.65 5.70 16.42
N LEU A 19 -0.63 5.32 16.56
CA LEU A 19 -1.14 3.99 16.18
C LEU A 19 -1.05 3.77 14.66
N VAL A 20 -1.38 4.80 13.88
CA VAL A 20 -1.19 4.84 12.43
C VAL A 20 0.30 4.71 12.06
N GLY A 21 1.17 5.46 12.74
CA GLY A 21 2.61 5.46 12.50
C GLY A 21 3.25 4.11 12.83
N THR A 22 2.85 3.49 13.94
CA THR A 22 3.32 2.16 14.34
C THR A 22 2.81 1.06 13.40
N ALA A 23 1.55 1.11 12.96
CA ALA A 23 1.03 0.22 11.92
C ALA A 23 1.79 0.38 10.59
N ALA A 24 2.16 1.62 10.22
CA ALA A 24 2.97 1.90 9.04
C ALA A 24 4.41 1.39 9.17
N ILE A 25 5.02 1.50 10.36
CA ILE A 25 6.35 0.96 10.65
C ILE A 25 6.34 -0.57 10.65
N LEU A 26 5.29 -1.19 11.21
CA LEU A 26 5.09 -2.64 11.19
C LEU A 26 4.87 -3.15 9.75
N ARG A 27 4.07 -2.45 8.93
CA ARG A 27 3.91 -2.76 7.49
C ARG A 27 5.22 -2.59 6.73
N ARG A 28 6.06 -1.60 7.08
CA ARG A 28 7.37 -1.36 6.48
C ARG A 28 8.38 -2.48 6.77
N ARG A 29 8.37 -3.06 7.97
CA ARG A 29 9.32 -4.11 8.38
C ARG A 29 8.82 -5.52 8.13
N GLN A 30 7.53 -5.79 8.24
CA GLN A 30 6.97 -7.15 8.32
C GLN A 30 5.59 -7.23 7.61
N PRO A 31 5.55 -7.17 6.26
CA PRO A 31 4.30 -7.11 5.49
C PRO A 31 3.42 -8.36 5.65
N ARG A 32 4.03 -9.54 5.87
CA ARG A 32 3.30 -10.80 6.13
C ARG A 32 2.48 -10.74 7.44
N ILE A 33 3.07 -10.22 8.52
CA ILE A 33 2.42 -10.13 9.84
C ILE A 33 1.23 -9.16 9.82
N TYR A 34 1.37 -8.00 9.17
CA TYR A 34 0.27 -7.03 9.05
C TYR A 34 -0.94 -7.61 8.30
N ARG A 35 -0.70 -8.42 7.26
CA ARG A 35 -1.76 -9.04 6.46
C ARG A 35 -2.56 -10.05 7.26
N ASP A 36 -1.87 -10.99 7.93
CA ASP A 36 -2.49 -11.98 8.81
C ASP A 36 -3.25 -11.30 9.95
N LEU A 37 -2.67 -10.24 10.53
CA LEU A 37 -3.33 -9.45 11.57
C LEU A 37 -4.61 -8.79 11.04
N SER A 38 -4.60 -8.21 9.84
CA SER A 38 -5.78 -7.54 9.25
C SER A 38 -6.90 -8.50 8.87
N GLN A 39 -6.56 -9.70 8.42
CA GLN A 39 -7.51 -10.73 8.01
C GLN A 39 -8.13 -11.40 9.24
N ARG A 40 -7.31 -11.71 10.24
CA ARG A 40 -7.77 -12.16 11.56
C ARG A 40 -8.60 -11.08 12.25
N LEU A 41 -8.21 -9.81 12.17
CA LEU A 41 -9.03 -8.70 12.69
C LEU A 41 -10.40 -8.67 12.03
N ARG A 42 -10.48 -8.80 10.70
CA ARG A 42 -11.78 -8.84 10.00
C ARG A 42 -12.66 -10.00 10.46
N GLN A 43 -12.07 -11.19 10.61
CA GLN A 43 -12.77 -12.38 11.10
C GLN A 43 -13.23 -12.26 12.56
N CYS A 44 -12.51 -11.50 13.40
CA CYS A 44 -12.89 -11.26 14.79
C CYS A 44 -13.85 -10.07 14.96
N VAL A 45 -13.69 -9.00 14.18
CA VAL A 45 -14.45 -7.75 14.32
C VAL A 45 -15.87 -7.89 13.76
N ALA A 46 -16.06 -8.59 12.65
CA ALA A 46 -17.38 -8.80 12.07
C ALA A 46 -18.40 -9.47 13.02
N PRO A 47 -18.07 -10.59 13.71
CA PRO A 47 -19.00 -11.19 14.67
C PRO A 47 -19.20 -10.30 15.90
N LEU A 48 -18.17 -9.57 16.36
CA LEU A 48 -18.30 -8.62 17.48
C LEU A 48 -19.27 -7.48 17.15
N ILE A 49 -19.20 -6.92 15.93
CA ILE A 49 -20.14 -5.90 15.46
C ILE A 49 -21.57 -6.43 15.50
N LEU A 50 -21.79 -7.66 15.03
CA LEU A 50 -23.11 -8.27 14.99
C LEU A 50 -23.65 -8.53 16.41
N VAL A 51 -22.82 -9.06 17.31
CA VAL A 51 -23.18 -9.32 18.70
C VAL A 51 -23.47 -8.03 19.47
N TYR A 52 -22.61 -7.01 19.35
CA TYR A 52 -22.82 -5.73 20.03
C TYR A 52 -24.01 -4.96 19.46
N GLY A 53 -24.19 -4.96 18.15
CA GLY A 53 -25.35 -4.33 17.49
C GLY A 53 -26.66 -4.99 17.89
N ALA A 54 -26.74 -6.32 17.81
CA ALA A 54 -27.94 -7.06 18.21
C ALA A 54 -28.23 -6.88 19.70
N GLY A 55 -27.21 -6.97 20.56
CA GLY A 55 -27.35 -6.77 22.00
C GLY A 55 -27.83 -5.37 22.38
N ALA A 56 -27.28 -4.33 21.74
CA ALA A 56 -27.71 -2.94 21.95
C ALA A 56 -29.18 -2.73 21.55
N VAL A 57 -29.58 -3.23 20.38
CA VAL A 57 -30.97 -3.11 19.89
C VAL A 57 -31.94 -3.89 20.78
N SER A 58 -31.63 -5.14 21.14
CA SER A 58 -32.49 -5.94 22.02
C SER A 58 -32.67 -5.30 23.40
N LEU A 59 -31.58 -4.79 24.00
CA LEU A 59 -31.65 -4.09 25.28
C LEU A 59 -32.41 -2.76 25.18
N ALA A 60 -32.25 -2.02 24.08
CA ALA A 60 -32.98 -0.78 23.84
C ALA A 60 -34.48 -1.03 23.71
N VAL A 61 -34.89 -2.01 22.90
CA VAL A 61 -36.31 -2.39 22.72
C VAL A 61 -36.91 -2.89 24.03
N TRP A 62 -36.17 -3.69 24.81
CA TRP A 62 -36.63 -4.16 26.12
C TRP A 62 -36.73 -3.03 27.16
N GLY A 63 -35.77 -2.11 27.16
CA GLY A 63 -35.77 -0.92 28.03
C GLY A 63 -36.93 0.03 27.70
N LEU A 64 -37.22 0.22 26.41
CA LEU A 64 -38.33 1.03 25.93
C LEU A 64 -39.69 0.39 26.21
N GLN A 65 -39.82 -0.94 26.06
CA GLN A 65 -41.04 -1.66 26.44
C GLN A 65 -41.41 -1.47 27.91
N ARG A 66 -40.41 -1.39 28.80
CA ARG A 66 -40.63 -1.15 30.23
C ARG A 66 -40.96 0.30 30.55
N ARG A 67 -40.41 1.26 29.78
CA ARG A 67 -40.66 2.70 29.98
C ARG A 67 -42.00 3.14 29.39
N CYS A 68 -42.33 2.65 28.19
CA CYS A 68 -43.52 3.01 27.43
C CYS A 68 -44.21 1.72 26.91
N PRO A 69 -45.11 1.10 27.69
CA PRO A 69 -45.80 -0.11 27.26
C PRO A 69 -46.83 0.16 26.14
N ASP A 70 -47.35 1.38 26.04
CA ASP A 70 -48.46 1.73 25.15
C ASP A 70 -48.04 2.00 23.69
N VAL A 71 -46.75 2.17 23.44
CA VAL A 71 -46.24 2.41 22.08
C VAL A 71 -46.05 1.11 21.30
N GLY A 72 -46.38 1.12 20.01
CA GLY A 72 -46.23 -0.03 19.12
C GLY A 72 -44.77 -0.46 18.91
N LEU A 73 -44.57 -1.71 18.48
CA LEU A 73 -43.22 -2.30 18.28
C LEU A 73 -42.35 -1.50 17.30
N LEU A 74 -42.94 -1.01 16.19
CA LEU A 74 -42.22 -0.25 15.16
C LEU A 74 -41.60 1.04 15.73
N GLN A 75 -42.34 1.72 16.61
CA GLN A 75 -41.86 2.94 17.28
C GLN A 75 -40.66 2.63 18.19
N ARG A 76 -40.72 1.53 18.95
CA ARG A 76 -39.61 1.08 19.80
C ARG A 76 -38.37 0.72 18.99
N MET A 77 -38.53 0.10 17.82
CA MET A 77 -37.43 -0.20 16.91
C MET A 77 -36.81 1.08 16.34
N TYR A 78 -37.63 2.06 15.96
CA TYR A 78 -37.18 3.36 15.48
C TYR A 78 -36.34 4.09 16.54
N GLU A 79 -36.84 4.17 17.77
CA GLU A 79 -36.12 4.80 18.90
C GLU A 79 -34.84 4.02 19.28
N ALA A 80 -34.85 2.69 19.19
CA ALA A 80 -33.65 1.88 19.39
C ALA A 80 -32.56 2.15 18.34
N ILE A 81 -32.94 2.36 17.08
CA ILE A 81 -32.02 2.76 16.01
C ILE A 81 -31.50 4.19 16.25
N GLN A 82 -32.35 5.13 16.65
CA GLN A 82 -31.92 6.49 17.00
C GLN A 82 -30.91 6.50 18.16
N LEU A 83 -31.07 5.61 19.14
CA LEU A 83 -30.11 5.42 20.23
C LEU A 83 -28.76 4.89 19.71
N LEU A 84 -28.76 3.98 18.73
CA LEU A 84 -27.55 3.48 18.08
C LEU A 84 -26.83 4.58 17.28
N LEU A 85 -27.59 5.51 16.71
CA LEU A 85 -27.09 6.66 15.95
C LEU A 85 -26.75 7.88 16.82
N PHE A 86 -26.84 7.77 18.15
CA PHE A 86 -26.64 8.85 19.12
C PHE A 86 -27.55 10.07 18.92
N ASN A 87 -28.73 9.88 18.34
CA ASN A 87 -29.69 10.93 18.03
C ASN A 87 -30.89 10.95 19.01
N MET A 88 -30.65 10.62 20.28
CA MET A 88 -31.69 10.52 21.32
C MET A 88 -31.48 11.55 22.43
N GLU A 89 -32.56 11.94 23.09
CA GLU A 89 -32.52 12.80 24.26
C GLU A 89 -31.88 12.10 25.47
N ALA A 90 -31.11 12.86 26.26
CA ALA A 90 -30.30 12.32 27.37
C ALA A 90 -31.14 11.79 28.54
N ASP A 91 -32.37 12.28 28.69
CA ASP A 91 -33.34 11.80 29.68
C ASP A 91 -33.82 10.38 29.33
N VAL A 92 -33.93 10.04 28.04
CA VAL A 92 -34.32 8.72 27.56
C VAL A 92 -33.27 7.69 27.96
N VAL A 93 -32.00 7.99 27.70
CA VAL A 93 -30.86 7.12 27.98
C VAL A 93 -30.70 6.84 29.47
N THR A 94 -31.02 7.80 30.33
CA THR A 94 -30.74 7.71 31.78
C THR A 94 -31.85 7.09 32.62
N ALA A 95 -33.05 6.87 32.07
CA ALA A 95 -34.19 6.31 32.83
C ALA A 95 -33.91 4.95 33.45
N ASN A 96 -33.37 4.05 32.65
CA ASN A 96 -33.31 2.63 32.97
C ASN A 96 -31.90 2.12 32.72
N TRP A 97 -31.44 1.19 33.55
CA TRP A 97 -30.10 0.63 33.39
C TRP A 97 -29.95 -0.07 32.03
N GLN A 98 -31.04 -0.63 31.48
CA GLN A 98 -31.08 -1.23 30.14
C GLN A 98 -30.67 -0.23 29.05
N LEU A 99 -31.25 0.99 29.09
CA LEU A 99 -30.97 2.03 28.10
C LEU A 99 -29.56 2.60 28.29
N LYS A 100 -29.06 2.69 29.54
CA LYS A 100 -27.66 3.02 29.81
C LYS A 100 -26.71 1.98 29.23
N THR A 101 -26.99 0.68 29.43
CA THR A 101 -26.16 -0.40 28.87
C THR A 101 -26.22 -0.42 27.35
N ALA A 102 -27.39 -0.22 26.76
CA ALA A 102 -27.55 -0.13 25.31
C ALA A 102 -26.74 1.04 24.73
N ALA A 103 -26.77 2.21 25.37
CA ALA A 103 -26.00 3.38 24.93
C ALA A 103 -24.49 3.14 25.01
N VAL A 104 -24.00 2.51 26.09
CA VAL A 104 -22.57 2.15 26.22
C VAL A 104 -22.15 1.15 25.13
N LEU A 105 -23.00 0.16 24.82
CA LEU A 105 -22.75 -0.79 23.73
C LEU A 105 -22.73 -0.09 22.36
N SER A 106 -23.62 0.89 22.13
CA SER A 106 -23.59 1.70 20.91
C SER A 106 -22.26 2.45 20.77
N ILE A 107 -21.76 3.09 21.84
CA ILE A 107 -20.45 3.77 21.83
C ILE A 107 -19.33 2.79 21.49
N LEU A 108 -19.33 1.60 22.12
CA LEU A 108 -18.31 0.57 21.87
C LEU A 108 -18.37 0.05 20.43
N LEU A 109 -19.58 -0.14 19.89
CA LEU A 109 -19.81 -0.52 18.51
C LEU A 109 -19.24 0.54 17.56
N THR A 110 -19.54 1.82 17.79
CA THR A 110 -19.02 2.92 16.98
C THR A 110 -17.50 3.02 17.04
N LEU A 111 -16.88 2.84 18.21
CA LEU A 111 -15.42 2.80 18.32
C LEU A 111 -14.82 1.62 17.54
N THR A 112 -15.49 0.46 17.57
CA THR A 112 -15.05 -0.74 16.85
C THR A 112 -15.15 -0.55 15.34
N VAL A 113 -16.27 0.00 14.86
CA VAL A 113 -16.49 0.30 13.43
C VAL A 113 -15.57 1.42 12.96
N ALA A 114 -15.38 2.48 13.75
CA ALA A 114 -14.48 3.58 13.41
C ALA A 114 -13.02 3.11 13.39
N GLY A 115 -12.56 2.37 14.41
CA GLY A 115 -11.19 1.84 14.46
C GLY A 115 -10.91 0.82 13.37
N GLY A 116 -11.85 -0.12 13.14
CA GLY A 116 -11.77 -1.07 12.03
C GLY A 116 -11.81 -0.37 10.67
N GLY A 117 -12.71 0.61 10.51
CA GLY A 117 -12.82 1.45 9.32
C GLY A 117 -11.51 2.18 9.03
N ILE A 118 -10.90 2.83 10.01
CA ILE A 118 -9.62 3.54 9.85
C ILE A 118 -8.48 2.58 9.45
N LEU A 119 -8.41 1.38 10.04
CA LEU A 119 -7.40 0.38 9.64
C LEU A 119 -7.62 -0.18 8.23
N LEU A 120 -8.89 -0.34 7.82
CA LEU A 120 -9.27 -0.96 6.56
C LEU A 120 -9.29 0.03 5.39
N TRP A 121 -9.83 1.24 5.57
CA TRP A 121 -9.79 2.33 4.58
C TRP A 121 -8.37 2.75 4.23
N PHE A 122 -7.44 2.60 5.17
CA PHE A 122 -6.05 2.89 4.91
C PHE A 122 -5.38 1.96 3.89
N HIS A 123 -5.99 0.87 3.43
CA HIS A 123 -5.31 -0.04 2.52
C HIS A 123 -4.92 0.62 1.18
N GLU A 124 -5.85 1.35 0.54
CA GLU A 124 -5.66 1.90 -0.82
C GLU A 124 -4.84 3.19 -0.84
N SER A 125 -5.06 4.09 0.12
CA SER A 125 -4.34 5.37 0.17
C SER A 125 -2.88 5.22 0.61
N TRP A 126 -2.54 4.17 1.36
CA TRP A 126 -1.20 4.04 1.96
C TRP A 126 -0.11 3.60 1.01
N GLN A 127 -0.42 2.98 -0.12
CA GLN A 127 0.61 2.65 -1.10
C GLN A 127 1.29 3.93 -1.60
N THR A 128 0.52 4.98 -1.89
CA THR A 128 1.06 6.27 -2.36
C THR A 128 1.89 6.98 -1.29
N LEU A 129 1.52 6.88 -0.02
CA LEU A 129 2.26 7.44 1.12
C LEU A 129 3.51 6.62 1.46
N ALA A 130 3.44 5.29 1.36
CA ALA A 130 4.58 4.39 1.57
C ALA A 130 5.66 4.62 0.51
N LEU A 131 5.25 4.85 -0.74
CA LEU A 131 6.15 5.20 -1.84
C LEU A 131 6.93 6.49 -1.57
N ARG A 132 6.33 7.51 -0.93
CA ARG A 132 7.04 8.75 -0.55
C ARG A 132 8.18 8.52 0.46
N GLY A 133 8.27 7.36 1.10
CA GLY A 133 9.35 6.98 2.00
C GLY A 133 10.41 6.07 1.40
N THR A 134 10.20 5.50 0.22
CA THR A 134 11.11 4.50 -0.35
C THR A 134 12.39 5.16 -0.91
N ARG A 135 13.53 4.52 -0.64
CA ARG A 135 14.87 4.84 -1.17
C ARG A 135 15.67 3.54 -1.25
N GLY A 136 16.48 3.38 -2.30
CA GLY A 136 17.25 2.16 -2.53
C GLY A 136 16.37 0.92 -2.71
N HIS A 137 15.16 1.13 -3.21
CA HIS A 137 14.22 0.08 -3.56
C HIS A 137 14.44 -0.38 -5.01
N VAL A 138 13.92 -1.55 -5.34
CA VAL A 138 13.91 -2.09 -6.70
C VAL A 138 12.56 -1.82 -7.33
N VAL A 139 12.55 -1.33 -8.57
CA VAL A 139 11.33 -1.06 -9.35
C VAL A 139 11.21 -2.05 -10.49
N VAL A 140 10.06 -2.68 -10.67
CA VAL A 140 9.73 -3.54 -11.81
C VAL A 140 8.60 -2.89 -12.60
N CYS A 141 8.90 -2.51 -13.84
CA CYS A 141 7.99 -1.86 -14.79
C CYS A 141 7.44 -2.91 -15.77
N GLY A 142 6.20 -3.34 -15.53
CA GLY A 142 5.51 -4.40 -16.24
C GLY A 142 5.52 -5.72 -15.47
N LEU A 143 4.35 -6.34 -15.34
CA LEU A 143 4.08 -7.63 -14.70
C LEU A 143 3.60 -8.68 -15.72
N GLY A 144 3.98 -8.51 -16.99
CA GLY A 144 3.79 -9.51 -18.04
C GLY A 144 4.63 -10.77 -17.83
N SER A 145 4.82 -11.57 -18.88
CA SER A 145 5.54 -12.86 -18.80
C SER A 145 6.92 -12.75 -18.13
N VAL A 146 7.79 -11.89 -18.66
CA VAL A 146 9.15 -11.68 -18.13
C VAL A 146 9.13 -10.99 -16.76
N GLY A 147 8.34 -9.92 -16.63
CA GLY A 147 8.28 -9.16 -15.37
C GLY A 147 7.75 -9.95 -14.20
N SER A 148 6.83 -10.88 -14.43
CA SER A 148 6.32 -11.77 -13.39
C SER A 148 7.36 -12.75 -12.86
N GLN A 149 8.26 -13.24 -13.72
CA GLN A 149 9.37 -14.12 -13.31
C GLN A 149 10.41 -13.33 -12.52
N VAL A 150 10.83 -12.18 -13.04
CA VAL A 150 11.76 -11.27 -12.34
C VAL A 150 11.23 -10.91 -10.96
N LEU A 151 9.93 -10.60 -10.84
CA LEU A 151 9.34 -10.26 -9.55
C LEU A 151 9.35 -11.45 -8.56
N ARG A 152 9.08 -12.68 -9.03
CA ARG A 152 9.13 -13.89 -8.18
C ARG A 152 10.53 -14.14 -7.67
N ASP A 153 11.53 -14.08 -8.56
CA ASP A 153 12.93 -14.31 -8.19
C ASP A 153 13.42 -13.27 -7.17
N LEU A 154 13.04 -11.99 -7.36
CA LEU A 154 13.35 -10.91 -6.42
C LEU A 154 12.64 -11.09 -5.07
N LEU A 155 11.44 -11.67 -5.06
CA LEU A 155 10.69 -11.95 -3.84
C LEU A 155 11.27 -13.13 -3.05
N GLU A 156 11.79 -14.15 -3.72
CA GLU A 156 12.43 -15.30 -3.08
C GLU A 156 13.74 -14.92 -2.39
N ARG A 157 14.51 -14.01 -2.99
CA ARG A 157 15.83 -13.56 -2.49
C ARG A 157 15.76 -12.32 -1.60
N ARG A 158 14.57 -11.97 -1.13
CA ARG A 158 14.28 -10.67 -0.51
C ARG A 158 14.86 -10.54 0.90
N ASP A 159 16.15 -10.25 1.02
CA ASP A 159 16.79 -9.87 2.29
C ASP A 159 16.75 -8.34 2.49
N GLY A 160 15.57 -7.84 2.85
CA GLY A 160 15.39 -6.48 3.38
C GLY A 160 15.13 -5.37 2.34
N TRP A 161 15.11 -5.67 1.04
CA TRP A 161 14.85 -4.66 0.01
C TRP A 161 13.35 -4.38 -0.17
N GLN A 162 13.00 -3.13 -0.50
CA GLN A 162 11.64 -2.78 -0.88
C GLN A 162 11.45 -3.01 -2.38
N LEU A 163 10.34 -3.65 -2.74
CA LEU A 163 9.96 -3.90 -4.13
C LEU A 163 8.77 -3.01 -4.49
N VAL A 164 8.86 -2.36 -5.64
CA VAL A 164 7.79 -1.58 -6.25
C VAL A 164 7.50 -2.18 -7.62
N ALA A 165 6.24 -2.48 -7.92
CA ALA A 165 5.81 -2.95 -9.22
C ALA A 165 4.85 -1.96 -9.86
N ILE A 166 4.99 -1.72 -11.16
CA ILE A 166 4.12 -0.86 -11.94
C ILE A 166 3.52 -1.69 -13.07
N ASP A 167 2.20 -1.67 -13.22
CA ASP A 167 1.54 -2.25 -14.38
C ASP A 167 0.31 -1.42 -14.79
N SER A 168 -0.02 -1.42 -16.08
CA SER A 168 -1.22 -0.79 -16.62
C SER A 168 -2.49 -1.59 -16.28
N ASP A 169 -2.37 -2.91 -16.19
CA ASP A 169 -3.45 -3.85 -15.90
C ASP A 169 -3.47 -4.23 -14.41
N ALA A 170 -4.25 -3.49 -13.65
CA ALA A 170 -4.46 -3.75 -12.22
C ALA A 170 -5.41 -4.92 -11.93
N ASP A 171 -6.13 -5.41 -12.95
CA ASP A 171 -7.07 -6.53 -12.81
C ASP A 171 -6.37 -7.86 -13.11
N SER A 172 -5.11 -7.82 -13.56
CA SER A 172 -4.29 -8.99 -13.75
C SER A 172 -4.10 -9.78 -12.44
N GLN A 173 -4.16 -11.11 -12.56
CA GLN A 173 -3.90 -12.02 -11.45
C GLN A 173 -2.51 -11.76 -10.82
N MET A 174 -1.53 -11.40 -11.65
CA MET A 174 -0.18 -11.09 -11.19
C MET A 174 -0.11 -9.79 -10.38
N TYR A 175 -0.86 -8.76 -10.76
CA TYR A 175 -0.94 -7.52 -9.98
C TYR A 175 -1.55 -7.78 -8.60
N SER A 176 -2.61 -8.58 -8.55
CA SER A 176 -3.25 -9.00 -7.30
C SER A 176 -2.28 -9.81 -6.42
N TRP A 177 -1.62 -10.81 -7.00
CA TRP A 177 -0.61 -11.62 -6.31
C TRP A 177 0.57 -10.79 -5.79
N ALA A 178 1.10 -9.85 -6.57
CA ALA A 178 2.20 -8.98 -6.16
C ALA A 178 1.80 -8.12 -4.96
N THR A 179 0.58 -7.56 -5.02
CA THR A 179 -0.01 -6.79 -3.92
C THR A 179 -0.15 -7.66 -2.66
N GLU A 180 -0.61 -8.91 -2.83
CA GLU A 180 -0.76 -9.87 -1.74
C GLU A 180 0.58 -10.27 -1.11
N MET A 181 1.66 -10.35 -1.89
CA MET A 181 3.02 -10.66 -1.42
C MET A 181 3.71 -9.47 -0.72
N GLY A 182 3.02 -8.33 -0.61
CA GLY A 182 3.53 -7.14 0.07
C GLY A 182 4.47 -6.29 -0.79
N VAL A 183 4.41 -6.45 -2.11
CA VAL A 183 5.02 -5.54 -3.09
C VAL A 183 4.18 -4.25 -3.14
N LEU A 184 4.82 -3.09 -3.24
CA LEU A 184 4.11 -1.85 -3.49
C LEU A 184 3.71 -1.79 -4.96
N THR A 185 2.44 -2.02 -5.26
CA THR A 185 1.92 -1.99 -6.62
C THR A 185 1.41 -0.60 -6.99
N LEU A 186 1.62 -0.20 -8.25
CA LEU A 186 1.16 1.04 -8.83
C LEU A 186 0.45 0.76 -10.16
N LYS A 187 -0.83 1.12 -10.24
CA LYS A 187 -1.55 1.13 -11.51
C LYS A 187 -1.13 2.32 -12.36
N GLY A 188 -0.68 2.07 -13.57
CA GLY A 188 -0.40 3.11 -14.56
C GLY A 188 0.48 2.64 -15.71
N ASP A 189 0.45 3.39 -16.80
CA ASP A 189 1.36 3.18 -17.92
C ASP A 189 2.76 3.72 -17.58
N VAL A 190 3.78 2.89 -17.78
CA VAL A 190 5.18 3.21 -17.50
C VAL A 190 5.79 4.17 -18.52
N SER A 191 5.14 4.35 -19.68
CA SER A 191 5.48 5.41 -20.65
C SER A 191 5.35 6.81 -20.03
N ARG A 192 4.47 6.97 -19.03
CA ARG A 192 4.17 8.29 -18.47
C ARG A 192 5.11 8.65 -17.32
N ALA A 193 5.76 9.81 -17.45
CA ALA A 193 6.68 10.34 -16.45
C ALA A 193 6.05 10.57 -15.06
N ASP A 194 4.73 10.84 -14.98
CA ASP A 194 4.04 11.04 -13.70
C ASP A 194 3.94 9.75 -12.87
N ILE A 195 3.73 8.60 -13.53
CA ILE A 195 3.70 7.29 -12.90
C ILE A 195 5.10 6.91 -12.39
N LEU A 196 6.14 7.11 -13.21
CA LEU A 196 7.53 6.88 -12.82
C LEU A 196 7.95 7.76 -11.63
N ARG A 197 7.51 9.02 -11.61
CA ARG A 197 7.72 9.93 -10.47
C ARG A 197 7.02 9.43 -9.21
N ARG A 198 5.79 8.93 -9.31
CA ARG A 198 5.06 8.32 -8.18
C ARG A 198 5.76 7.06 -7.66
N ALA A 199 6.39 6.29 -8.54
CA ALA A 199 7.23 5.13 -8.19
C ALA A 199 8.62 5.49 -7.64
N ARG A 200 8.99 6.78 -7.68
CA ARG A 200 10.29 7.31 -7.25
C ARG A 200 11.47 6.60 -7.89
N VAL A 201 11.41 6.41 -9.21
CA VAL A 201 12.50 5.77 -9.98
C VAL A 201 13.86 6.44 -9.76
N SER A 202 13.90 7.75 -9.54
CA SER A 202 15.15 8.48 -9.27
C SER A 202 15.82 8.15 -7.93
N ALA A 203 15.10 7.52 -7.01
CA ALA A 203 15.62 7.08 -5.71
C ALA A 203 15.81 5.56 -5.63
N ALA A 204 15.50 4.82 -6.71
CA ALA A 204 15.68 3.38 -6.79
C ALA A 204 17.18 3.01 -6.83
N SER A 205 17.52 1.79 -6.41
CA SER A 205 18.83 1.20 -6.69
C SER A 205 18.85 0.53 -8.06
N GLU A 206 17.78 -0.21 -8.36
CA GLU A 206 17.65 -1.01 -9.57
C GLU A 206 16.25 -0.85 -10.18
N ILE A 207 16.18 -0.85 -11.50
CA ILE A 207 14.95 -0.67 -12.27
C ILE A 207 14.90 -1.71 -13.39
N PHE A 208 13.87 -2.53 -13.43
CA PHE A 208 13.64 -3.51 -14.49
C PHE A 208 12.51 -3.03 -15.40
N ILE A 209 12.75 -2.90 -16.70
CA ILE A 209 11.78 -2.45 -17.71
C ILE A 209 11.42 -3.62 -18.62
N VAL A 210 10.25 -4.19 -18.39
CA VAL A 210 9.84 -5.53 -18.87
C VAL A 210 8.35 -5.57 -19.25
N THR A 211 7.89 -4.56 -19.99
CA THR A 211 6.46 -4.42 -20.37
C THR A 211 6.00 -5.33 -21.52
N GLY A 212 6.92 -6.09 -22.13
CA GLY A 212 6.66 -6.88 -23.33
C GLY A 212 6.51 -6.08 -24.63
N ARG A 213 6.64 -4.74 -24.58
CA ARG A 213 6.63 -3.85 -25.76
C ARG A 213 7.91 -3.02 -25.81
N ASP A 214 8.76 -3.29 -26.79
CA ASP A 214 10.07 -2.67 -26.96
C ASP A 214 10.00 -1.15 -27.04
N VAL A 215 9.05 -0.61 -27.82
CA VAL A 215 8.84 0.85 -27.93
C VAL A 215 8.55 1.49 -26.57
N VAL A 216 7.65 0.88 -25.78
CA VAL A 216 7.31 1.36 -24.43
C VAL A 216 8.49 1.21 -23.47
N ASN A 217 9.29 0.14 -23.62
CA ASN A 217 10.47 -0.07 -22.79
C ASN A 217 11.54 1.00 -23.05
N VAL A 218 11.75 1.40 -24.31
CA VAL A 218 12.68 2.47 -24.69
C VAL A 218 12.18 3.83 -24.23
N GLU A 219 10.90 4.12 -24.42
CA GLU A 219 10.29 5.37 -23.96
C GLU A 219 10.40 5.50 -22.43
N CYS A 220 10.07 4.43 -21.70
CA CYS A 220 10.24 4.35 -20.25
C CYS A 220 11.70 4.57 -19.85
N LEU A 221 12.66 3.93 -20.53
CA LEU A 221 14.09 4.11 -20.29
C LEU A 221 14.52 5.59 -20.41
N VAL A 222 14.06 6.29 -21.46
CA VAL A 222 14.36 7.71 -21.67
C VAL A 222 13.82 8.56 -20.51
N HIS A 223 12.57 8.32 -20.09
CA HIS A 223 11.98 9.05 -18.97
C HIS A 223 12.65 8.74 -17.62
N VAL A 224 13.03 7.49 -17.39
CA VAL A 224 13.80 7.08 -16.20
C VAL A 224 15.16 7.78 -16.19
N ARG A 225 15.89 7.78 -17.30
CA ARG A 225 17.20 8.45 -17.43
C ARG A 225 17.08 9.95 -17.14
N ALA A 226 16.12 10.63 -17.76
CA ALA A 226 15.89 12.06 -17.53
C ALA A 226 15.56 12.37 -16.05
N SER A 227 14.78 11.51 -15.40
CA SER A 227 14.42 11.64 -13.98
C SER A 227 15.62 11.43 -13.06
N CYS A 228 16.48 10.46 -13.37
CA CYS A 228 17.69 10.18 -12.58
C CYS A 228 18.75 11.28 -12.73
N LEU A 229 18.97 11.79 -13.95
CA LEU A 229 19.89 12.89 -14.21
C LEU A 229 19.48 14.17 -13.48
N SER A 230 18.19 14.51 -13.52
CA SER A 230 17.65 15.69 -12.82
C SER A 230 17.81 15.58 -11.30
N ALA A 231 17.65 14.37 -10.74
CA ALA A 231 17.86 14.12 -9.31
C ALA A 231 19.34 14.14 -8.91
N SER A 232 20.24 13.65 -9.78
CA SER A 232 21.68 13.67 -9.57
C SER A 232 22.23 15.09 -9.44
N ARG A 233 21.77 16.03 -10.29
CA ARG A 233 22.13 17.45 -10.19
C ARG A 233 21.76 18.09 -8.84
N ALA A 234 20.72 17.57 -8.18
CA ALA A 234 20.25 18.07 -6.90
C ALA A 234 20.87 17.35 -5.68
N SER A 235 21.58 16.22 -5.88
CA SER A 235 22.06 15.37 -4.80
C SER A 235 23.54 15.05 -4.98
N SER A 236 24.40 15.60 -4.12
CA SER A 236 25.86 15.44 -4.13
C SER A 236 26.37 14.01 -3.81
N ARG A 237 25.47 13.05 -3.61
CA ARG A 237 25.79 11.66 -3.27
C ARG A 237 25.78 10.80 -4.54
N GLY A 238 26.96 10.33 -4.95
CA GLY A 238 27.21 9.47 -6.11
C GLY A 238 26.51 8.11 -6.09
N ARG A 239 25.18 8.08 -6.15
CA ARG A 239 24.42 6.84 -6.34
C ARG A 239 24.27 6.56 -7.82
N THR A 240 24.65 5.34 -8.20
CA THR A 240 24.41 4.80 -9.53
C THR A 240 23.07 4.06 -9.50
N VAL A 241 22.20 4.33 -10.48
CA VAL A 241 20.95 3.60 -10.69
C VAL A 241 21.19 2.63 -11.83
N ARG A 242 21.02 1.33 -11.59
CA ARG A 242 21.10 0.31 -12.66
C ARG A 242 19.73 0.09 -13.26
N CYS A 243 19.64 0.13 -14.59
CA CYS A 243 18.41 -0.09 -15.32
C CYS A 243 18.57 -1.28 -16.27
N TYR A 244 17.76 -2.29 -16.07
CA TYR A 244 17.68 -3.48 -16.91
C TYR A 244 16.52 -3.33 -17.87
N VAL A 245 16.77 -3.35 -19.18
CA VAL A 245 15.73 -3.13 -20.19
C VAL A 245 15.59 -4.35 -21.07
N HIS A 246 14.37 -4.88 -21.15
CA HIS A 246 14.08 -5.99 -22.03
C HIS A 246 13.79 -5.50 -23.45
N LEU A 247 14.53 -6.00 -24.45
CA LEU A 247 14.28 -5.75 -25.87
C LEU A 247 14.30 -7.06 -26.64
N ARG A 248 13.38 -7.19 -27.60
CA ARG A 248 13.31 -8.29 -28.55
C ARG A 248 13.95 -7.89 -29.89
N ASP A 249 13.88 -6.62 -30.24
CA ASP A 249 14.52 -6.07 -31.43
C ASP A 249 16.05 -6.01 -31.25
N GLN A 250 16.73 -6.83 -32.04
CA GLN A 250 18.19 -6.94 -32.04
C GLN A 250 18.87 -5.66 -32.50
N LYS A 251 18.26 -4.90 -33.43
CA LYS A 251 18.81 -3.64 -33.92
C LYS A 251 18.83 -2.59 -32.81
N LEU A 252 17.83 -2.62 -31.94
CA LEU A 252 17.67 -1.68 -30.84
C LEU A 252 18.61 -1.98 -29.68
N MET A 253 18.89 -3.27 -29.44
CA MET A 253 19.95 -3.73 -28.55
C MET A 253 21.34 -3.23 -28.97
N GLU A 254 21.65 -3.27 -30.27
CA GLU A 254 22.93 -2.84 -30.82
C GLU A 254 23.14 -1.32 -30.70
N VAL A 255 22.08 -0.54 -30.94
CA VAL A 255 22.11 0.91 -30.73
C VAL A 255 22.33 1.28 -29.26
N LEU A 256 21.66 0.60 -28.32
CA LEU A 256 21.83 0.91 -26.90
C LEU A 256 23.19 0.47 -26.35
N SER A 257 23.68 -0.70 -26.75
CA SER A 257 25.00 -1.18 -26.32
C SER A 257 26.14 -0.31 -26.87
N SER A 258 26.05 0.11 -28.13
CA SER A 258 27.02 1.06 -28.70
C SER A 258 26.98 2.41 -27.98
N HIS A 259 25.80 2.95 -27.66
CA HIS A 259 25.68 4.19 -26.89
C HIS A 259 26.17 4.06 -25.46
N ASN A 260 25.97 2.91 -24.80
CA ASN A 260 26.45 2.68 -23.43
C ASN A 260 27.99 2.65 -23.40
N SER A 261 28.62 1.98 -24.38
CA SER A 261 30.10 1.95 -24.51
C SER A 261 30.71 3.34 -24.76
N GLN A 262 30.01 4.23 -25.46
CA GLN A 262 30.45 5.62 -25.67
C GLN A 262 30.37 6.47 -24.40
N LEU A 263 29.40 6.17 -23.51
CA LEU A 263 29.24 6.86 -22.23
C LEU A 263 30.28 6.39 -21.19
N GLU A 264 30.71 5.13 -21.24
CA GLU A 264 31.79 4.63 -20.39
C GLU A 264 33.14 5.31 -20.65
N HIS A 265 33.41 5.73 -21.89
CA HIS A 265 34.65 6.43 -22.25
C HIS A 265 34.67 7.92 -21.85
N HIS A 266 33.51 8.55 -21.65
CA HIS A 266 33.41 9.92 -21.16
C HIS A 266 33.05 9.91 -19.66
N GLY A 267 34.05 9.73 -18.80
CA GLY A 267 33.95 9.54 -17.34
C GLY A 267 33.32 10.67 -16.49
N LYS A 268 32.26 11.32 -16.95
CA LYS A 268 31.53 12.39 -16.24
C LYS A 268 30.06 12.08 -15.94
N GLU A 269 29.50 10.95 -16.38
CA GLU A 269 28.07 10.62 -16.14
C GLU A 269 27.80 9.19 -15.64
N HIS A 270 28.63 8.65 -14.74
CA HIS A 270 28.45 7.30 -14.16
C HIS A 270 27.25 7.17 -13.17
N PHE A 271 26.17 7.93 -13.34
CA PHE A 271 25.02 7.88 -12.42
C PHE A 271 23.91 6.93 -12.88
N PHE A 272 23.95 6.46 -14.14
CA PHE A 272 22.91 5.63 -14.72
C PHE A 272 23.53 4.60 -15.64
N ASP A 273 23.38 3.32 -15.30
CA ASP A 273 23.90 2.19 -16.09
C ASP A 273 22.74 1.43 -16.72
N VAL A 274 22.84 1.11 -18.01
CA VAL A 274 21.78 0.45 -18.78
C VAL A 274 22.25 -0.89 -19.29
N VAL A 275 21.57 -1.95 -18.84
CA VAL A 275 21.82 -3.32 -19.29
C VAL A 275 20.62 -3.77 -20.11
N ALA A 276 20.78 -3.86 -21.42
CA ALA A 276 19.76 -4.37 -22.31
C ALA A 276 19.84 -5.91 -22.39
N PHE A 277 18.70 -6.61 -22.40
CA PHE A 277 18.66 -8.08 -22.51
C PHE A 277 17.45 -8.59 -23.31
N SER A 278 17.59 -9.74 -23.95
CA SER A 278 16.50 -10.44 -24.65
C SER A 278 16.01 -11.68 -23.87
N ALA A 279 14.75 -12.07 -24.07
CA ALA A 279 14.18 -13.28 -23.47
C ALA A 279 14.84 -14.55 -24.03
N ALA A 280 15.32 -14.50 -25.28
CA ALA A 280 16.14 -15.56 -25.87
C ALA A 280 17.53 -15.69 -25.21
N SER A 281 18.02 -14.62 -24.57
CA SER A 281 19.24 -14.63 -23.75
C SER A 281 18.99 -14.90 -22.26
N LEU A 282 17.72 -15.06 -21.84
CA LEU A 282 17.33 -15.46 -20.48
C LEU A 282 17.30 -16.99 -20.31
N SER A 283 17.03 -17.75 -21.38
CA SER A 283 17.22 -19.22 -21.39
C SER A 283 18.70 -19.61 -21.30
N ALA A 284 19.60 -18.71 -21.73
CA ALA A 284 21.00 -18.76 -21.33
C ALA A 284 21.12 -18.23 -19.89
N GLN A 285 21.02 -19.14 -18.91
CA GLN A 285 21.07 -18.96 -17.45
C GLN A 285 22.16 -18.02 -16.89
N ARG A 286 23.04 -17.46 -17.71
CA ARG A 286 24.19 -16.63 -17.32
C ARG A 286 23.86 -15.15 -17.06
N THR A 287 22.76 -14.60 -17.58
CA THR A 287 22.48 -13.16 -17.37
C THR A 287 21.90 -12.90 -15.98
N LEU A 288 21.05 -13.79 -15.46
CA LEU A 288 20.61 -13.73 -14.05
C LEU A 288 21.76 -14.04 -13.09
N GLU A 289 22.70 -14.93 -13.45
CA GLU A 289 23.95 -15.12 -12.69
C GLU A 289 24.88 -13.90 -12.73
N GLN A 290 24.93 -13.12 -13.81
CA GLN A 290 25.70 -11.86 -13.85
C GLN A 290 25.00 -10.71 -13.11
N ILE A 291 23.68 -10.66 -13.12
CA ILE A 291 22.88 -9.74 -12.30
C ILE A 291 23.05 -10.05 -10.81
N THR A 292 23.32 -11.31 -10.46
CA THR A 292 23.45 -11.78 -9.06
C THR A 292 24.88 -11.95 -8.57
N ARG A 293 25.90 -12.07 -9.44
CA ARG A 293 27.33 -12.15 -9.05
C ARG A 293 27.95 -10.82 -8.57
N ILE A 294 27.19 -9.73 -8.55
CA ILE A 294 27.64 -8.45 -7.98
C ILE A 294 27.16 -8.28 -6.52
N TRP A 295 26.48 -9.29 -5.94
CA TRP A 295 25.96 -9.25 -4.56
C TRP A 295 26.25 -10.53 -3.79
#